data_AF-A0A5J4TJY1-F1
#
_entry.id   AF-A0A5J4TJY1-F1
#
_cell.length_a   1.000
_cell.length_b   1.000
_cell.length_c   1.000
_cell.angle_alpha   90.00
_cell.angle_beta   90.00
_cell.angle_gamma   90.00
#
_symmetry.space_group_name_H-M   'P 1'
#
loop_
_entity.id
_entity.type
_entity.pdbx_description
1 polymer ?
#
loop_
_entity_poly.entity_id
_entity_poly.type
_entity_poly.pdbx_seq_one_letter_code
_entity_poly.pdbx_strand_id
1 'polypeptide(L)'
;EKELLQVELDQERKKKDRESQEKERALNERDRLQVELNRANTEKDQEKRRADLVASEKELLQVELDRERQEKDRESQEKERALNERDRLQVELNRANTEKDQEKRRADSAQSKVIRLIAEITRLNQSLLQVTSSAQAITVNLQVPSGMHGHKDANRFIHDNTNKDCTISIDPIISEGIVYYESVFENHDGNGGFGIGIADSSVIFEPDKGPDKDGNLEKTVRYYNDGCLFHISWCPSNQGFKCRQRIGAVFLSELRSILYYGCSPPQWAQLPIYTRA
;
A
#
# COMPACT_ATOMS: atom_id res chain seq x y z
N GLU A 1 -100.80 -69.09 101.84
CA GLU A 1 -99.43 -69.58 101.56
C GLU A 1 -99.21 -69.90 100.08
N LYS A 2 -100.02 -70.77 99.43
CA LYS A 2 -99.91 -71.07 97.99
C LYS A 2 -100.06 -69.86 97.03
N GLU A 3 -100.92 -68.89 97.35
CA GLU A 3 -101.12 -67.71 96.49
C GLU A 3 -99.97 -66.69 96.54
N LEU A 4 -99.27 -66.56 97.68
CA LEU A 4 -98.11 -65.67 97.83
C LEU A 4 -96.91 -66.16 97.02
N LEU A 5 -96.66 -67.47 97.03
CA LEU A 5 -95.62 -68.12 96.23
C LEU A 5 -95.86 -67.98 94.72
N GLN A 6 -97.12 -67.99 94.27
CA GLN A 6 -97.46 -67.81 92.85
C GLN A 6 -97.20 -66.39 92.36
N VAL A 7 -97.53 -65.38 93.19
CA VAL A 7 -97.26 -63.96 92.89
C VAL A 7 -95.75 -63.69 92.82
N GLU A 8 -94.96 -64.29 93.72
CA GLU A 8 -93.51 -64.14 93.73
C GLU A 8 -92.86 -64.80 92.50
N LEU A 9 -93.34 -65.99 92.10
CA LEU A 9 -92.89 -66.66 90.87
C LEU A 9 -93.23 -65.86 89.61
N ASP A 10 -94.40 -65.21 89.56
CA ASP A 10 -94.82 -64.35 88.46
C ASP A 10 -94.06 -63.01 88.42
N GLN A 11 -93.69 -62.46 89.59
CA GLN A 11 -92.83 -61.28 89.69
C GLN A 11 -91.41 -61.57 89.21
N GLU A 12 -90.82 -62.71 89.59
CA GLU A 12 -89.50 -63.12 89.11
C GLU A 12 -89.50 -63.43 87.61
N ARG A 13 -90.56 -64.06 87.07
CA ARG A 13 -90.72 -64.21 85.61
C ARG A 13 -90.75 -62.88 84.89
N LYS A 14 -91.56 -61.91 85.38
CA LYS A 14 -91.62 -60.56 84.80
C LYS A 14 -90.29 -59.81 84.89
N LYS A 15 -89.54 -60.01 85.97
CA LYS A 15 -88.22 -59.41 86.15
C LYS A 15 -87.21 -60.01 85.18
N LYS A 16 -87.21 -61.33 85.02
CA LYS A 16 -86.36 -62.05 84.07
C LYS A 16 -86.68 -61.69 82.61
N ASP A 17 -87.96 -61.49 82.28
CA ASP A 17 -88.39 -61.02 80.96
C ASP A 17 -87.94 -59.58 80.71
N ARG A 18 -88.01 -58.69 81.71
CA ARG A 18 -87.48 -57.33 81.64
C ARG A 18 -85.97 -57.32 81.44
N GLU A 19 -85.23 -58.14 82.21
CA GLU A 19 -83.78 -58.30 82.07
C GLU A 19 -83.41 -58.87 80.70
N SER A 20 -84.21 -59.79 80.16
CA SER A 20 -84.01 -60.35 78.81
C SER A 20 -84.25 -59.29 77.72
N GLN A 21 -85.32 -58.51 77.84
CA GLN A 21 -85.59 -57.39 76.93
C GLN A 21 -84.52 -56.30 77.00
N GLU A 22 -84.01 -56.01 78.20
CA GLU A 22 -82.96 -55.02 78.39
C GLU A 22 -81.62 -55.50 77.79
N LYS A 23 -81.29 -56.78 77.96
CA LYS A 23 -80.15 -57.42 77.28
C LYS A 23 -80.29 -57.39 75.76
N GLU A 24 -81.48 -57.66 75.24
CA GLU A 24 -81.77 -57.62 73.79
C GLU A 24 -81.66 -56.19 73.23
N ARG A 25 -82.14 -55.18 73.96
CA ARG A 25 -81.95 -53.76 73.60
C ARG A 25 -80.48 -53.36 73.58
N ALA A 26 -79.74 -53.74 74.62
CA ALA A 26 -78.30 -53.47 74.71
C ALA A 26 -77.51 -54.17 73.58
N LEU A 27 -77.90 -55.39 73.19
CA LEU A 27 -77.34 -56.11 72.04
C LEU A 27 -77.61 -55.38 70.74
N ASN A 28 -78.85 -54.99 70.48
CA ASN A 28 -79.24 -54.24 69.28
C ASN A 28 -78.53 -52.87 69.20
N GLU A 29 -78.33 -52.22 70.34
CA GLU A 29 -77.60 -50.95 70.42
C GLU A 29 -76.10 -51.15 70.14
N ARG A 30 -75.49 -52.19 70.71
CA ARG A 30 -74.10 -52.57 70.41
C ARG A 30 -73.90 -52.87 68.91
N ASP A 31 -74.82 -53.62 68.31
CA ASP A 31 -74.72 -53.99 66.89
C ASP A 31 -74.91 -52.77 65.98
N ARG A 32 -75.78 -51.81 66.35
CA ARG A 32 -75.90 -50.50 65.67
C ARG A 32 -74.60 -49.69 65.75
N LEU A 33 -74.04 -49.56 66.95
CA LEU A 33 -72.77 -48.85 67.16
C LEU A 33 -71.62 -49.51 66.38
N GLN A 34 -71.62 -50.84 66.26
CA GLN A 34 -70.62 -51.56 65.47
C GLN A 34 -70.73 -51.23 63.98
N VAL A 35 -71.95 -51.12 63.44
CA VAL A 35 -72.18 -50.71 62.05
C VAL A 35 -71.73 -49.27 61.82
N GLU A 36 -72.06 -48.36 62.72
CA GLU A 36 -71.60 -46.95 62.65
C GLU A 36 -70.08 -46.85 62.73
N LEU A 37 -69.43 -47.59 63.63
CA LEU A 37 -67.97 -47.63 63.75
C LEU A 37 -67.32 -48.13 62.45
N ASN A 38 -67.86 -49.20 61.86
CA ASN A 38 -67.36 -49.75 60.60
C ASN A 38 -67.53 -48.75 59.45
N ARG A 39 -68.65 -48.03 59.42
CA ARG A 39 -68.89 -46.97 58.43
C ARG A 39 -67.92 -45.80 58.60
N ALA A 40 -67.75 -45.29 59.82
CA ALA A 40 -66.83 -44.21 60.13
C ALA A 40 -65.37 -44.58 59.77
N ASN A 41 -64.96 -45.83 60.04
CA ASN A 41 -63.64 -46.33 59.62
C ASN A 41 -63.49 -46.36 58.09
N THR A 42 -64.54 -46.77 57.38
CA THR A 42 -64.53 -46.79 55.91
C THR A 42 -64.43 -45.38 55.33
N GLU A 43 -65.17 -44.42 55.89
CA GLU A 43 -65.11 -43.01 55.50
C GLU A 43 -63.73 -42.41 55.78
N LYS A 44 -63.15 -42.68 56.95
CA LYS A 44 -61.77 -42.28 57.30
C LYS A 44 -60.73 -42.86 56.33
N ASP A 45 -60.85 -44.12 55.95
CA ASP A 45 -59.94 -44.74 54.98
C ASP A 45 -60.09 -44.14 53.58
N GLN A 46 -61.31 -43.79 53.17
CA GLN A 46 -61.55 -43.07 51.91
C GLN A 46 -60.95 -41.66 51.95
N GLU A 47 -61.11 -40.94 53.06
CA GLU A 47 -60.54 -39.60 53.23
C GLU A 47 -59.02 -39.63 53.24
N LYS A 48 -58.40 -40.60 53.91
CA LYS A 48 -56.96 -40.81 53.87
C LYS A 48 -56.45 -41.03 52.44
N ARG A 49 -57.11 -41.90 51.66
CA ARG A 49 -56.77 -42.11 50.25
C ARG A 49 -56.89 -40.83 49.41
N ARG A 50 -57.90 -39.99 49.66
CA ARG A 50 -58.05 -38.70 48.99
C ARG A 50 -56.91 -37.74 49.36
N ALA A 51 -56.55 -37.67 50.64
CA ALA A 51 -55.44 -36.85 51.10
C ALA A 51 -54.10 -37.30 50.47
N ASP A 52 -53.87 -38.62 50.37
CA ASP A 52 -52.66 -39.18 49.74
C ASP A 52 -52.60 -38.83 48.24
N LEU A 53 -53.72 -38.88 47.52
CA LEU A 53 -53.81 -38.48 46.11
C LEU A 53 -53.50 -36.99 45.93
N VAL A 54 -54.09 -36.12 46.74
CA VAL A 54 -53.85 -34.67 46.69
C VAL A 54 -52.39 -34.34 47.02
N ALA A 55 -51.79 -35.06 47.98
CA ALA A 55 -50.37 -34.91 48.31
C ALA A 55 -49.48 -35.28 47.12
N SER A 56 -49.80 -36.38 46.41
CA SER A 56 -49.07 -36.82 45.21
C SER A 56 -49.24 -35.84 44.05
N GLU A 57 -50.45 -35.32 43.80
CA GLU A 57 -50.67 -34.29 42.77
C GLU A 57 -49.89 -33.00 43.07
N LYS A 58 -49.85 -32.57 44.34
CA LYS A 58 -49.07 -31.40 44.76
C LYS A 58 -47.58 -31.59 44.51
N GLU A 59 -47.05 -32.79 44.75
CA GLU A 59 -45.65 -33.12 44.51
C GLU A 59 -45.31 -33.09 43.01
N LEU A 60 -46.17 -33.65 42.16
CA LEU A 60 -46.03 -33.57 40.70
C LEU A 60 -46.05 -32.12 40.18
N LEU A 61 -47.00 -31.31 40.67
CA LEU A 61 -47.08 -29.89 40.31
C LEU A 61 -45.83 -29.11 40.73
N GLN A 62 -45.23 -29.46 41.88
CA GLN A 62 -44.00 -28.82 42.33
C GLN A 62 -42.83 -29.16 41.40
N VAL A 63 -42.71 -30.42 40.97
CA VAL A 63 -41.68 -30.86 40.01
C VAL A 63 -41.86 -30.15 38.66
N GLU A 64 -43.08 -30.02 38.16
CA GLU A 64 -43.37 -29.30 36.92
C GLU A 64 -42.98 -27.82 37.02
N LEU A 65 -43.30 -27.17 38.15
CA LEU A 65 -42.93 -25.77 38.40
C LEU A 65 -41.40 -25.57 38.44
N ASP A 66 -40.67 -26.49 39.09
CA ASP A 66 -39.22 -26.43 39.18
C ASP A 66 -38.56 -26.66 37.81
N ARG A 67 -39.13 -27.55 36.99
CA ARG A 67 -38.72 -27.77 35.60
C ARG A 67 -38.93 -26.52 34.74
N GLU A 68 -40.10 -25.89 34.84
CA GLU A 68 -40.41 -24.67 34.08
C GLU A 68 -39.47 -23.51 34.47
N ARG A 69 -39.18 -23.35 35.77
CA ARG A 69 -38.19 -22.38 36.25
C ARG A 69 -36.80 -22.64 35.66
N GLN A 70 -36.36 -23.90 35.66
CA GLN A 70 -35.07 -24.27 35.10
C GLN A 70 -35.00 -23.99 33.58
N GLU A 71 -36.07 -24.26 32.83
CA GLU A 71 -36.13 -23.97 31.40
C GLU A 71 -36.07 -22.46 31.14
N LYS A 72 -36.78 -21.66 31.93
CA LYS A 72 -36.75 -20.19 31.83
C LYS A 72 -35.35 -19.62 32.11
N ASP A 73 -34.65 -20.16 33.09
CA ASP A 73 -33.27 -19.76 33.40
C ASP A 73 -32.31 -20.10 32.26
N ARG A 74 -32.46 -21.28 31.64
CA ARG A 74 -31.68 -21.67 30.46
C ARG A 74 -31.96 -20.75 29.27
N GLU A 75 -33.23 -20.46 29.00
CA GLU A 75 -33.61 -19.55 27.91
C GLU A 75 -33.06 -18.13 28.13
N SER A 76 -33.07 -17.65 29.38
CA SER A 76 -32.48 -16.36 29.72
C SER A 76 -30.97 -16.32 29.48
N GLN A 77 -30.25 -17.39 29.86
CA GLN A 77 -28.82 -17.51 29.61
C GLN A 77 -28.49 -17.58 28.11
N GLU A 78 -29.30 -18.29 27.32
CA GLU A 78 -29.14 -18.35 25.87
C GLU A 78 -29.37 -16.98 25.21
N LYS A 79 -30.41 -16.25 25.64
CA LYS A 79 -30.67 -14.87 25.17
C LYS A 79 -29.50 -13.94 25.49
N GLU A 80 -28.93 -14.04 26.69
CA GLU A 80 -27.77 -13.23 27.07
C GLU A 80 -26.53 -13.55 26.22
N ARG A 81 -26.29 -14.84 25.94
CA ARG A 81 -25.19 -15.25 25.03
C ARG A 81 -25.39 -14.71 23.63
N ALA A 82 -26.60 -14.83 23.08
CA ALA A 82 -26.92 -14.32 21.75
C ALA A 82 -26.77 -12.78 21.66
N LEU A 83 -27.15 -12.05 22.72
CA LEU A 83 -26.94 -10.60 22.79
C LEU A 83 -25.45 -10.24 22.80
N ASN A 84 -24.65 -10.92 23.62
CA ASN A 84 -23.21 -10.71 23.69
C ASN A 84 -22.52 -11.00 22.35
N GLU A 85 -22.95 -12.03 21.62
CA GLU A 85 -22.43 -12.35 20.30
C GLU A 85 -22.82 -11.30 19.26
N ARG A 86 -24.07 -10.83 19.27
CA ARG A 86 -24.52 -9.72 18.41
C ARG A 86 -23.68 -8.45 18.64
N ASP A 87 -23.42 -8.11 19.89
CA ASP A 87 -22.65 -6.91 20.22
C ASP A 87 -21.18 -7.03 19.77
N ARG A 88 -20.58 -8.24 19.88
CA ARG A 88 -19.26 -8.52 19.31
C ARG A 88 -19.23 -8.35 17.79
N LEU A 89 -20.20 -8.94 17.09
CA LEU A 89 -20.31 -8.82 15.63
C LEU A 89 -20.51 -7.36 15.20
N GLN A 90 -21.25 -6.57 15.99
CA GLN A 90 -21.44 -5.14 15.71
C GLN A 90 -20.12 -4.35 15.81
N VAL A 91 -19.28 -4.68 16.80
CA VAL A 91 -17.95 -4.06 16.94
C VAL A 91 -17.05 -4.44 15.77
N GLU A 92 -17.03 -5.71 15.36
CA GLU A 92 -16.25 -6.18 14.21
C GLU A 92 -16.72 -5.51 12.91
N LEU A 93 -18.02 -5.38 12.71
CA LEU A 93 -18.59 -4.70 11.53
C LEU A 93 -18.16 -3.23 11.46
N ASN A 94 -18.19 -2.52 12.59
CA ASN A 94 -17.76 -1.13 12.66
C ASN A 94 -16.25 -0.99 12.37
N ARG A 95 -15.45 -1.94 12.86
CA ARG A 95 -14.01 -1.98 12.59
C ARG A 95 -13.73 -2.20 11.10
N ALA A 96 -14.38 -3.19 10.49
CA ALA A 96 -14.24 -3.50 9.06
C ALA A 96 -14.65 -2.31 8.18
N ASN A 97 -15.73 -1.60 8.52
CA ASN A 97 -16.14 -0.39 7.79
C ASN A 97 -15.09 0.73 7.90
N THR A 98 -14.49 0.92 9.09
CA THR A 98 -13.43 1.90 9.28
C THR A 98 -12.19 1.57 8.45
N GLU A 99 -11.78 0.30 8.42
CA GLU A 99 -10.66 -0.18 7.60
C GLU A 99 -10.94 0.02 6.10
N LYS A 100 -12.16 -0.29 5.64
CA LYS A 100 -12.59 -0.07 4.26
C LYS A 100 -12.51 1.40 3.86
N ASP A 101 -12.95 2.31 4.73
CA ASP A 101 -12.90 3.74 4.47
C ASP A 101 -11.46 4.27 4.43
N GLN A 102 -10.58 3.76 5.29
CA GLN A 102 -9.15 4.09 5.24
C GLN A 102 -8.52 3.62 3.94
N GLU A 103 -8.82 2.41 3.48
CA GLU A 103 -8.26 1.87 2.26
C GLU A 103 -8.74 2.65 1.03
N LYS A 104 -10.02 3.05 1.01
CA LYS A 104 -10.55 3.94 -0.03
C LYS A 104 -9.78 5.26 -0.11
N ARG A 105 -9.50 5.90 1.04
CA ARG A 105 -8.72 7.15 1.08
C ARG A 105 -7.27 6.94 0.60
N ARG A 106 -6.66 5.80 0.90
CA ARG A 106 -5.32 5.45 0.41
C ARG A 106 -5.32 5.29 -1.11
N ALA A 107 -6.32 4.59 -1.65
CA ALA A 107 -6.49 4.42 -3.10
C ALA A 107 -6.69 5.77 -3.80
N ASP A 108 -7.55 6.64 -3.28
CA ASP A 108 -7.78 7.98 -3.84
C ASP A 108 -6.50 8.83 -3.84
N SER A 109 -5.71 8.77 -2.77
CA SER A 109 -4.41 9.45 -2.68
C SER A 109 -3.39 8.90 -3.68
N ALA A 110 -3.33 7.58 -3.84
CA ALA A 110 -2.46 6.94 -4.82
C ALA A 110 -2.86 7.32 -6.25
N GLN A 111 -4.15 7.31 -6.58
CA GLN A 111 -4.66 7.75 -7.88
C GLN A 111 -4.32 9.21 -8.16
N SER A 112 -4.44 10.10 -7.17
CA SER A 112 -4.06 11.51 -7.32
C SER A 112 -2.58 11.68 -7.68
N LYS A 113 -1.68 10.89 -7.07
CA LYS A 113 -0.25 10.88 -7.42
C LYS A 113 -0.01 10.40 -8.84
N VAL A 114 -0.69 9.34 -9.27
CA VAL A 114 -0.60 8.81 -10.64
C VAL A 114 -1.03 9.87 -11.65
N ILE A 115 -2.15 10.56 -11.43
CA ILE A 115 -2.62 11.62 -12.32
C ILE A 115 -1.58 12.75 -12.45
N ARG A 116 -0.96 13.17 -11.33
CA ARG A 116 0.09 14.20 -11.35
C ARG A 116 1.31 13.76 -12.16
N LEU A 117 1.80 12.54 -11.94
CA LEU A 117 2.95 12.00 -12.66
C LEU A 117 2.66 11.84 -14.15
N ILE A 118 1.45 11.41 -14.53
CA ILE A 118 1.05 11.34 -15.93
C ILE A 118 1.12 12.73 -16.58
N ALA A 119 0.56 13.75 -15.93
CA ALA A 119 0.59 15.11 -16.45
C ALA A 119 2.04 15.63 -16.62
N GLU A 120 2.92 15.31 -15.69
CA GLU A 120 4.34 15.67 -15.76
C GLU A 120 5.06 14.95 -16.90
N ILE A 121 4.85 13.64 -17.05
CA ILE A 121 5.39 12.86 -18.18
C ILE A 121 4.90 13.42 -19.51
N THR A 122 3.61 13.74 -19.64
CA THR A 122 3.05 14.34 -20.86
C THR A 122 3.73 15.68 -21.17
N ARG A 123 3.93 16.54 -20.17
CA ARG A 123 4.61 17.83 -20.35
C ARG A 123 6.07 17.65 -20.78
N LEU A 124 6.81 16.74 -20.13
CA LEU A 124 8.20 16.45 -20.48
C LEU A 124 8.32 15.90 -21.90
N ASN A 125 7.44 14.98 -22.28
CA ASN A 125 7.40 14.44 -23.63
C ASN A 125 7.13 15.52 -24.68
N GLN A 126 6.20 16.45 -24.39
CA GLN A 126 5.94 17.58 -25.29
C GLN A 126 7.17 18.50 -25.43
N SER A 127 7.85 18.80 -24.33
CA SER A 127 9.08 19.59 -24.35
C SER A 127 10.19 18.89 -25.14
N LEU A 128 10.33 17.57 -24.99
CA LEU A 128 11.32 16.79 -25.72
C LEU A 128 11.03 16.81 -27.22
N LEU A 129 9.76 16.61 -27.62
CA LEU A 129 9.34 16.70 -29.02
C LEU A 129 9.61 18.08 -29.62
N GLN A 130 9.38 19.14 -28.86
CA GLN A 130 9.69 20.50 -29.30
C GLN A 130 11.20 20.67 -29.57
N VAL A 131 12.06 20.24 -28.64
CA VAL A 131 13.51 20.31 -28.81
C VAL A 131 13.98 19.51 -30.02
N THR A 132 13.54 18.25 -30.15
CA THR A 132 13.98 17.38 -31.26
C THR A 132 13.46 17.85 -32.62
N SER A 133 12.25 18.39 -32.70
CA SER A 133 11.71 18.94 -33.96
C SER A 133 12.41 20.22 -34.41
N SER A 134 12.96 21.01 -33.49
CA SER A 134 13.69 22.24 -33.80
C SER A 134 15.17 22.02 -34.15
N ALA A 135 15.71 20.83 -33.86
CA ALA A 135 17.09 20.48 -34.15
C ALA A 135 17.28 20.35 -35.67
N GLN A 136 18.22 21.12 -36.22
CA GLN A 136 18.53 21.13 -37.66
C GLN A 136 19.96 20.66 -37.86
N ALA A 137 20.16 19.77 -38.84
CA ALA A 137 21.50 19.34 -39.23
C ALA A 137 22.23 20.50 -39.91
N ILE A 138 23.41 20.84 -39.39
CA ILE A 138 24.28 21.82 -40.01
C ILE A 138 25.17 21.11 -41.01
N THR A 139 25.23 21.63 -42.24
CA THR A 139 26.18 21.14 -43.24
C THR A 139 27.56 21.68 -42.91
N VAL A 140 28.53 20.79 -42.68
CA VAL A 140 29.92 21.15 -42.38
C VAL A 140 30.64 21.45 -43.68
N ASN A 141 31.06 22.71 -43.87
CA ASN A 141 31.92 23.10 -44.97
C ASN A 141 33.27 23.59 -44.44
N LEU A 142 34.34 22.85 -44.72
CA LEU A 142 35.69 23.23 -44.32
C LEU A 142 36.20 24.41 -45.16
N GLN A 143 36.59 25.48 -44.49
CA GLN A 143 37.22 26.67 -45.06
C GLN A 143 38.74 26.55 -44.89
N VAL A 144 39.41 26.21 -45.99
CA VAL A 144 40.85 26.01 -46.04
C VAL A 144 41.51 27.26 -46.63
N PRO A 145 42.41 27.95 -45.92
CA PRO A 145 43.10 29.12 -46.43
C PRO A 145 43.88 28.84 -47.72
N SER A 146 43.97 29.82 -48.61
CA SER A 146 44.73 29.68 -49.86
C SER A 146 46.21 29.51 -49.57
N GLY A 147 46.85 28.49 -50.16
CA GLY A 147 48.26 28.16 -49.92
C GLY A 147 48.52 27.29 -48.70
N MET A 148 47.47 26.79 -48.01
CA MET A 148 47.60 25.85 -46.90
C MET A 148 48.21 24.51 -47.33
N HIS A 149 49.06 23.94 -46.47
CA HIS A 149 49.73 22.65 -46.66
C HIS A 149 48.79 21.45 -46.40
N GLY A 150 47.87 21.23 -47.33
CA GLY A 150 46.93 20.13 -47.28
C GLY A 150 45.80 20.29 -48.28
N HIS A 151 44.84 19.36 -48.24
CA HIS A 151 43.63 19.46 -49.06
C HIS A 151 42.41 18.98 -48.27
N LYS A 152 41.23 19.47 -48.66
CA LYS A 152 39.96 18.97 -48.12
C LYS A 152 39.36 17.90 -49.04
N ASP A 153 38.75 16.91 -48.42
CA ASP A 153 37.96 15.86 -49.03
C ASP A 153 36.65 15.75 -48.22
N ALA A 154 35.56 16.31 -48.78
CA ALA A 154 34.30 16.51 -48.08
C ALA A 154 34.47 17.22 -46.72
N ASN A 155 34.10 16.55 -45.63
CA ASN A 155 34.20 17.04 -44.24
C ASN A 155 35.51 16.65 -43.55
N ARG A 156 36.52 16.20 -44.32
CA ARG A 156 37.84 15.84 -43.83
C ARG A 156 38.89 16.76 -44.41
N PHE A 157 39.82 17.20 -43.56
CA PHE A 157 41.05 17.86 -43.99
C PHE A 157 42.21 16.87 -43.88
N ILE A 158 43.04 16.82 -44.91
CA ILE A 158 44.21 15.94 -45.00
C ILE A 158 45.44 16.84 -45.11
N HIS A 159 46.22 16.87 -44.03
CA HIS A 159 47.51 17.54 -43.97
C HIS A 159 48.50 16.86 -44.94
N ASP A 160 49.38 17.63 -45.56
CA ASP A 160 50.47 17.06 -46.37
C ASP A 160 51.66 16.60 -45.49
N ASN A 161 52.77 16.19 -46.10
CA ASN A 161 53.94 15.70 -45.36
C ASN A 161 54.87 16.81 -44.83
N THR A 162 54.38 18.05 -44.75
CA THR A 162 55.16 19.16 -44.15
C THR A 162 55.00 19.19 -42.62
N ASN A 163 55.93 19.89 -41.95
CA ASN A 163 55.86 20.16 -40.51
C ASN A 163 55.28 21.55 -40.22
N LYS A 164 54.46 22.09 -41.12
CA LYS A 164 53.85 23.42 -40.98
C LYS A 164 52.54 23.31 -40.20
N ASP A 165 52.21 24.34 -39.42
CA ASP A 165 50.94 24.37 -38.71
C ASP A 165 49.78 24.62 -39.69
N CYS A 166 48.69 23.86 -39.57
CA CYS A 166 47.47 24.10 -40.33
C CYS A 166 46.30 24.44 -39.41
N THR A 167 45.74 25.64 -39.57
CA THR A 167 44.49 26.04 -38.91
C THR A 167 43.42 26.28 -39.96
N ILE A 168 42.30 25.57 -39.85
CA ILE A 168 41.16 25.71 -40.76
C ILE A 168 39.92 26.12 -39.98
N SER A 169 38.98 26.78 -40.64
CA SER A 169 37.68 27.14 -40.07
C SER A 169 36.55 26.33 -40.72
N ILE A 170 35.37 26.38 -40.12
CA ILE A 170 34.16 25.69 -40.59
C ILE A 170 33.07 26.74 -40.82
N ASP A 171 32.36 26.61 -41.93
CA ASP A 171 31.17 27.36 -42.29
C ASP A 171 29.94 26.44 -42.09
N PRO A 172 28.87 26.88 -41.39
CA PRO A 172 28.49 28.27 -41.06
C PRO A 172 29.09 28.86 -39.78
N ILE A 173 29.14 30.20 -39.74
CA ILE A 173 29.36 30.97 -38.51
C ILE A 173 28.18 30.76 -37.55
N ILE A 174 28.48 30.41 -36.31
CA ILE A 174 27.48 30.18 -35.28
C ILE A 174 27.15 31.52 -34.61
N SER A 175 26.00 32.10 -34.97
CA SER A 175 25.55 33.40 -34.44
C SER A 175 24.47 33.29 -33.36
N GLU A 176 23.69 32.20 -33.35
CA GLU A 176 22.59 31.98 -32.42
C GLU A 176 22.33 30.48 -32.14
N GLY A 177 21.58 30.20 -31.08
CA GLY A 177 21.19 28.86 -30.68
C GLY A 177 22.28 28.03 -29.98
N ILE A 178 22.10 26.72 -30.02
CA ILE A 178 22.98 25.71 -29.44
C ILE A 178 23.51 24.85 -30.59
N VAL A 179 24.84 24.77 -30.71
CA VAL A 179 25.48 23.95 -31.74
C VAL A 179 26.31 22.87 -31.08
N TYR A 180 26.06 21.63 -31.51
CA TYR A 180 26.89 20.49 -31.17
C TYR A 180 27.63 20.03 -32.43
N TYR A 181 28.95 19.89 -32.33
CA TYR A 181 29.74 19.27 -33.37
C TYR A 181 30.77 18.32 -32.76
N GLU A 182 31.22 17.37 -33.58
CA GLU A 182 32.22 16.39 -33.18
C GLU A 182 33.40 16.43 -34.13
N SER A 183 34.59 16.12 -33.62
CA SER A 183 35.81 16.00 -34.41
C SER A 183 36.58 14.76 -34.01
N VAL A 184 37.26 14.17 -34.99
CA VAL A 184 38.15 13.02 -34.83
C VAL A 184 39.44 13.32 -35.57
N PHE A 185 40.58 13.14 -34.90
CA PHE A 185 41.91 13.29 -35.49
C PHE A 185 42.50 11.92 -35.77
N GLU A 186 43.00 11.69 -36.98
CA GLU A 186 43.59 10.42 -37.39
C GLU A 186 45.07 10.60 -37.73
N ASN A 187 45.90 9.61 -37.40
CA ASN A 187 47.33 9.58 -37.72
C ASN A 187 48.17 10.73 -37.13
N HIS A 188 47.79 11.26 -35.97
CA HIS A 188 48.53 12.29 -35.24
C HIS A 188 49.31 11.72 -34.03
N ASP A 189 49.72 10.45 -34.06
CA ASP A 189 50.34 9.75 -32.92
C ASP A 189 51.80 10.21 -32.62
N GLY A 190 52.32 11.18 -33.39
CA GLY A 190 53.65 11.78 -33.21
C GLY A 190 53.67 12.95 -32.22
N ASN A 191 54.77 13.72 -32.23
CA ASN A 191 54.99 14.87 -31.33
C ASN A 191 54.22 16.15 -31.73
N GLY A 192 53.36 16.10 -32.75
CA GLY A 192 52.59 17.26 -33.20
C GLY A 192 51.35 17.50 -32.33
N GLY A 193 51.17 18.72 -31.84
CA GLY A 193 49.96 19.12 -31.12
C GLY A 193 48.76 19.23 -32.08
N PHE A 194 47.60 18.75 -31.67
CA PHE A 194 46.35 18.90 -32.41
C PHE A 194 45.22 19.27 -31.46
N GLY A 195 44.22 19.99 -31.96
CA GLY A 195 43.19 20.55 -31.11
C GLY A 195 42.00 21.07 -31.90
N ILE A 196 40.93 21.34 -31.18
CA ILE A 196 39.72 21.99 -31.70
C ILE A 196 39.44 23.26 -30.94
N GLY A 197 38.71 24.18 -31.56
CA GLY A 197 38.44 25.47 -30.97
C GLY A 197 37.28 26.19 -31.63
N ILE A 198 36.98 27.35 -31.07
CA ILE A 198 36.16 28.37 -31.70
C ILE A 198 36.99 29.64 -31.86
N ALA A 199 36.69 30.38 -32.91
CA ALA A 199 37.32 31.65 -33.20
C ALA A 199 36.24 32.71 -33.38
N ASP A 200 36.57 33.95 -33.03
CA ASP A 200 35.75 35.10 -33.42
C ASP A 200 35.61 35.13 -34.95
N SER A 201 34.41 35.50 -35.44
CA SER A 201 34.11 35.49 -36.88
C SER A 201 34.99 36.44 -37.71
N SER A 202 35.68 37.40 -37.07
CA SER A 202 36.64 38.29 -37.74
C SER A 202 38.02 37.66 -37.98
N VAL A 203 38.29 36.47 -37.43
CA VAL A 203 39.59 35.80 -37.55
C VAL A 203 39.76 35.24 -38.95
N ILE A 204 40.89 35.59 -39.58
CA ILE A 204 41.37 34.99 -40.82
C ILE A 204 42.62 34.19 -40.46
N PHE A 205 42.61 32.90 -40.75
CA PHE A 205 43.77 32.03 -40.54
C PHE A 205 44.66 32.07 -41.77
N GLU A 206 45.94 32.35 -41.55
CA GLU A 206 46.97 32.35 -42.59
C GLU A 206 47.63 30.96 -42.71
N PRO A 207 48.18 30.60 -43.88
CA PRO A 207 48.98 29.39 -44.04
C PRO A 207 50.17 29.33 -43.06
N ASP A 208 50.54 28.10 -42.69
CA ASP A 208 51.72 27.77 -41.88
C ASP A 208 51.70 28.29 -40.44
N LYS A 209 50.51 28.61 -39.92
CA LYS A 209 50.36 29.25 -38.62
C LYS A 209 49.31 28.58 -37.75
N GLY A 210 49.67 28.43 -36.47
CA GLY A 210 48.76 28.00 -35.42
C GLY A 210 47.68 29.04 -35.10
N PRO A 211 46.61 28.63 -34.40
CA PRO A 211 45.41 29.44 -34.20
C PRO A 211 45.61 30.68 -33.32
N ASP A 212 46.68 30.78 -32.52
CA ASP A 212 47.04 31.98 -31.73
C ASP A 212 47.92 33.01 -32.45
N LYS A 213 48.46 32.66 -33.62
CA LYS A 213 49.39 33.54 -34.33
C LYS A 213 48.65 34.73 -34.94
N ASP A 214 49.42 35.72 -35.39
CA ASP A 214 48.91 36.95 -36.04
C ASP A 214 47.89 37.76 -35.21
N GLY A 215 48.02 37.75 -33.88
CA GLY A 215 47.14 38.49 -33.00
C GLY A 215 45.81 37.79 -32.68
N ASN A 216 45.69 36.50 -33.01
CA ASN A 216 44.48 35.70 -32.75
C ASN A 216 44.43 35.11 -31.34
N LEU A 217 45.41 35.39 -30.47
CA LEU A 217 45.49 34.86 -29.11
C LEU A 217 44.23 35.15 -28.27
N GLU A 218 43.69 36.37 -28.36
CA GLU A 218 42.50 36.79 -27.60
C GLU A 218 41.18 36.51 -28.34
N LYS A 219 41.27 36.06 -29.59
CA LYS A 219 40.11 35.81 -30.47
C LYS A 219 39.81 34.32 -30.64
N THR A 220 40.53 33.45 -29.95
CA THR A 220 40.38 32.00 -30.08
C THR A 220 40.30 31.31 -28.72
N VAL A 221 39.39 30.35 -28.61
CA VAL A 221 39.32 29.38 -27.52
C VAL A 221 39.75 28.04 -28.09
N ARG A 222 40.73 27.38 -27.47
CA ARG A 222 41.41 26.21 -28.05
C ARG A 222 41.57 25.11 -27.03
N TYR A 223 41.22 23.89 -27.41
CA TYR A 223 41.37 22.69 -26.62
C TYR A 223 42.29 21.69 -27.33
N TYR A 224 43.47 21.47 -26.76
CA TYR A 224 44.51 20.62 -27.34
C TYR A 224 44.52 19.21 -26.75
N ASN A 225 45.15 18.30 -27.48
CA ASN A 225 45.30 16.88 -27.16
C ASN A 225 46.04 16.61 -25.84
N ASP A 226 46.87 17.54 -25.36
CA ASP A 226 47.51 17.47 -24.05
C ASP A 226 46.57 17.83 -22.88
N GLY A 227 45.34 18.23 -23.19
CA GLY A 227 44.32 18.63 -22.22
C GLY A 227 44.37 20.12 -21.88
N CYS A 228 45.26 20.90 -22.49
CA CYS A 228 45.31 22.34 -22.25
C CYS A 228 44.12 23.03 -22.94
N LEU A 229 43.39 23.82 -22.14
CA LEU A 229 42.36 24.74 -22.61
C LEU A 229 42.93 26.15 -22.57
N PHE A 230 43.16 26.75 -23.75
CA PHE A 230 43.67 28.11 -23.87
C PHE A 230 42.54 29.09 -24.21
N HIS A 231 42.43 30.12 -23.38
CA HIS A 231 41.66 31.35 -23.58
C HIS A 231 42.46 32.54 -23.00
N ILE A 232 41.95 33.78 -23.10
CA ILE A 232 42.57 35.04 -22.62
C ILE A 232 43.23 34.90 -21.23
N SER A 233 42.68 34.06 -20.35
CA SER A 233 43.32 33.63 -19.10
C SER A 233 43.79 32.17 -19.17
N TRP A 234 45.01 31.89 -18.68
CA TRP A 234 45.56 30.54 -18.51
C TRP A 234 44.57 29.68 -17.70
N CYS A 235 44.10 28.56 -18.26
CA CYS A 235 43.04 27.72 -17.70
C CYS A 235 43.60 26.37 -17.20
N PRO A 236 42.91 25.65 -16.29
CA PRO A 236 43.37 24.36 -15.76
C PRO A 236 43.63 23.34 -16.87
N SER A 237 44.66 22.52 -16.71
CA SER A 237 44.85 21.31 -17.52
C SER A 237 43.67 20.36 -17.30
N ASN A 238 43.02 19.97 -18.39
CA ASN A 238 41.94 19.01 -18.44
C ASN A 238 42.48 17.63 -18.89
N GLN A 239 41.62 16.62 -18.99
CA GLN A 239 42.01 15.31 -19.52
C GLN A 239 42.34 15.41 -21.01
N GLY A 240 43.62 15.28 -21.36
CA GLY A 240 44.06 15.17 -22.75
C GLY A 240 43.40 14.01 -23.52
N PHE A 241 43.38 14.13 -24.83
CA PHE A 241 42.81 13.15 -25.75
C PHE A 241 43.83 12.67 -26.79
N LYS A 242 43.59 11.50 -27.35
CA LYS A 242 44.48 10.83 -28.31
C LYS A 242 43.85 10.75 -29.69
N CYS A 243 44.66 10.41 -30.68
CA CYS A 243 44.19 10.09 -32.02
C CYS A 243 43.07 9.05 -31.97
N ARG A 244 42.15 9.18 -32.92
CA ARG A 244 40.95 8.34 -33.09
C ARG A 244 39.92 8.45 -31.96
N GLN A 245 40.16 9.26 -30.93
CA GLN A 245 39.12 9.63 -29.98
C GLN A 245 38.20 10.70 -30.58
N ARG A 246 36.92 10.57 -30.27
CA ARG A 246 35.89 11.52 -30.68
C ARG A 246 35.73 12.58 -29.61
N ILE A 247 35.88 13.83 -30.01
CA ILE A 247 35.72 14.99 -29.15
C ILE A 247 34.49 15.76 -29.61
N GLY A 248 33.49 15.84 -28.74
CA GLY A 248 32.31 16.67 -28.91
C GLY A 248 32.51 18.06 -28.33
N ALA A 249 31.96 19.06 -28.98
CA ALA A 249 31.95 20.44 -28.50
C ALA A 249 30.51 20.99 -28.59
N VAL A 250 30.01 21.52 -27.48
CA VAL A 250 28.71 22.20 -27.38
C VAL A 250 28.96 23.68 -27.21
N PHE A 251 28.52 24.48 -28.17
CA PHE A 251 28.52 25.93 -28.08
C PHE A 251 27.14 26.45 -27.71
N LEU A 252 27.09 27.30 -26.69
CA LEU A 252 25.89 27.96 -26.18
C LEU A 252 26.01 29.46 -26.46
N SER A 253 25.40 29.93 -27.55
CA SER A 253 25.53 31.33 -28.01
C SER A 253 25.05 32.35 -26.97
N GLU A 254 23.91 32.10 -26.32
CA GLU A 254 23.33 32.99 -25.30
C GLU A 254 24.24 33.19 -24.09
N LEU A 255 24.92 32.11 -23.68
CA LEU A 255 25.83 32.12 -22.54
C LEU A 255 27.27 32.45 -22.93
N ARG A 256 27.54 32.58 -24.24
CA ARG A 256 28.90 32.66 -24.81
C ARG A 256 29.83 31.62 -24.19
N SER A 257 29.34 30.39 -24.08
CA SER A 257 30.06 29.31 -23.41
C SER A 257 30.32 28.15 -24.36
N ILE A 258 31.47 27.50 -24.22
CA ILE A 258 31.78 26.24 -24.91
C ILE A 258 32.11 25.15 -23.90
N LEU A 259 31.55 23.96 -24.14
CA LEU A 259 31.78 22.76 -23.36
C LEU A 259 32.37 21.66 -24.25
N TYR A 260 33.46 21.04 -23.80
CA TYR A 260 34.12 19.94 -24.50
C TYR A 260 33.85 18.61 -23.80
N TYR A 261 33.64 17.56 -24.60
CA TYR A 261 33.26 16.22 -24.17
C TYR A 261 34.15 15.18 -24.87
N GLY A 262 34.93 14.41 -24.12
CA GLY A 262 35.71 13.29 -24.66
C GLY A 262 34.92 11.98 -24.58
N CYS A 263 34.83 11.23 -25.68
CA CYS A 263 34.25 9.89 -25.68
C CYS A 263 35.38 8.85 -25.71
N SER A 264 35.63 8.18 -24.58
CA SER A 264 36.41 6.93 -24.57
C SER A 264 35.45 5.76 -24.83
N PRO A 265 35.72 4.86 -25.80
CA PRO A 265 34.88 3.66 -25.96
C PRO A 265 35.13 2.66 -24.82
N PRO A 266 34.10 1.99 -24.24
CA PRO A 266 32.71 2.39 -24.05
C PRO A 266 32.38 2.42 -22.55
N GLN A 267 32.20 3.60 -21.95
CA GLN A 267 31.47 3.76 -20.68
C GLN A 267 30.98 5.21 -20.62
N TRP A 268 29.66 5.38 -20.58
CA TRP A 268 29.01 6.68 -20.44
C TRP A 268 29.26 7.24 -19.04
N ALA A 269 30.32 8.02 -18.90
CA ALA A 269 30.50 8.94 -17.79
C ALA A 269 31.20 10.20 -18.34
N GLN A 270 30.45 11.28 -18.50
CA GLN A 270 30.97 12.60 -18.82
C GLN A 270 30.56 13.58 -17.72
N LEU A 271 31.55 14.32 -17.20
CA LEU A 271 31.34 15.52 -16.41
C LEU A 271 31.23 16.71 -17.38
N PRO A 272 30.21 17.57 -17.27
CA PRO A 272 30.14 18.81 -18.06
C PRO A 272 31.24 19.79 -17.60
N ILE A 273 31.95 20.40 -18.55
CA ILE A 273 33.01 21.37 -18.28
C ILE A 273 32.53 22.74 -18.78
N TYR A 274 32.26 23.64 -17.83
CA TYR A 274 31.77 24.99 -18.10
C TYR A 274 32.95 25.95 -18.35
N THR A 275 32.96 26.62 -19.50
CA THR A 275 33.84 27.77 -19.74
C THR A 275 33.00 28.93 -20.25
N ARG A 276 32.98 30.04 -19.50
CA ARG A 276 32.32 31.30 -19.86
C ARG A 276 33.34 32.16 -20.62
N ALA A 277 33.06 32.49 -21.88
CA ALA A 277 33.84 33.44 -22.67
C ALA A 277 33.41 34.89 -22.37
#